data_AF-A0A9E5YSM7-F1
#
_entry.id   AF-A0A9E5YSM7-F1
#
_cell.length_a   1.000
_cell.length_b   1.000
_cell.length_c   1.000
_cell.angle_alpha   90.00
_cell.angle_beta   90.00
_cell.angle_gamma   90.00
#
_symmetry.space_group_name_H-M   'P 1'
#
loop_
_entity.id
_entity.type
_entity.pdbx_description
1 polymer ?
#
loop_
_entity_poly.entity_id
_entity_poly.type
_entity_poly.pdbx_seq_one_letter_code
_entity_poly.pdbx_strand_id
1 'polypeptide(L)' 'MKRMTLLFVLLVVSFTLFAVWPVGEPITDDYSWTDSNGEYHSIHELTAAGKAIVMFWGGYG' A
#
# COMPACT_ATOMS: atom_id res chain seq x y z
N MET A 1 25.41 -13.61 21.50
CA MET A 1 24.81 -14.38 20.39
C MET A 1 23.31 -14.14 20.25
N LYS A 2 22.47 -14.37 21.28
CA LYS A 2 21.00 -14.22 21.20
C LYS A 2 20.49 -12.86 20.68
N ARG A 3 21.17 -11.75 21.01
CA ARG A 3 20.81 -10.39 20.54
C ARG A 3 21.04 -10.17 19.04
N MET A 4 22.13 -10.73 18.50
CA MET A 4 22.44 -10.64 17.08
C MET A 4 21.43 -11.42 16.23
N THR A 5 21.01 -12.59 16.71
CA THR A 5 19.96 -13.39 16.05
C THR A 5 18.62 -12.65 16.01
N LEU A 6 18.23 -11.98 17.10
CA LEU A 6 17.00 -11.19 17.15
C LEU A 6 17.02 -10.02 16.16
N LEU A 7 18.16 -9.30 16.07
CA LEU A 7 18.33 -8.20 15.12
C LEU A 7 18.26 -8.69 13.67
N PHE A 8 18.86 -9.83 13.38
CA PHE A 8 18.81 -10.43 12.04
C PHE A 8 17.39 -10.84 11.66
N VAL A 9 16.62 -11.43 12.58
CA VAL A 9 15.21 -11.78 12.34
C VAL A 9 14.36 -10.54 12.10
N LEU A 10 14.52 -9.49 12.91
CA LEU A 10 13.83 -8.21 12.72
C LEU A 10 14.14 -7.59 11.36
N LEU A 11 15.40 -7.65 10.93
CA LEU A 11 15.84 -7.17 9.63
C LEU A 11 15.15 -7.94 8.49
N VAL A 12 15.16 -9.28 8.53
CA VAL A 12 14.53 -10.11 7.49
C VAL A 12 13.02 -9.89 7.43
N VAL A 13 12.35 -9.80 8.59
CA VAL A 13 10.91 -9.49 8.66
C VAL A 13 10.61 -8.11 8.06
N SER A 14 11.46 -7.11 8.30
CA SER A 14 11.26 -5.77 7.72
C SER A 14 11.33 -5.76 6.19
N PHE A 15 12.13 -6.64 5.56
CA PHE A 15 12.18 -6.76 4.10
C PHE A 15 10.93 -7.43 3.52
N THR A 16 10.31 -8.38 4.24
CA THR A 16 9.11 -9.09 3.78
C THR A 16 7.85 -8.23 3.75
N LEU A 17 7.82 -7.12 4.50
CA LEU A 17 6.69 -6.18 4.53
C LEU A 17 6.60 -5.29 3.28
N PHE A 18 7.64 -5.27 2.45
CA PHE A 18 7.65 -4.54 1.17
C PHE A 18 7.18 -5.38 -0.02
N ALA A 19 6.52 -6.52 0.20
CA ALA A 19 5.72 -7.20 -0.82
C ALA A 19 4.42 -6.42 -1.10
N VAL A 20 4.59 -5.15 -1.46
CA VAL A 20 3.59 -4.25 -2.01
C VAL A 20 3.72 -4.36 -3.53
N TRP A 21 2.61 -4.20 -4.25
CA TRP A 21 2.53 -4.26 -5.73
C TRP A 21 3.85 -3.95 -6.45
N PRO A 22 4.28 -4.78 -7.43
CA PRO A 22 5.47 -4.53 -8.22
C PRO A 22 5.50 -3.09 -8.74
N VAL A 23 6.57 -2.36 -8.41
CA VAL A 23 6.74 -0.99 -8.90
C VAL A 23 6.75 -1.02 -10.43
N GLY A 24 5.79 -0.34 -11.05
CA GLY A 24 5.64 -0.25 -12.50
C GLY A 24 4.57 -1.16 -13.11
N GLU A 25 3.87 -1.97 -12.31
CA GLU A 25 2.68 -2.68 -12.81
C GLU A 25 1.54 -1.68 -13.07
N PRO A 26 0.92 -1.70 -14.26
CA PRO A 26 -0.21 -0.83 -14.54
C PRO A 26 -1.40 -1.23 -13.67
N ILE A 27 -2.10 -0.23 -13.16
CA ILE A 27 -3.37 -0.44 -12.46
C ILE A 27 -4.39 -0.89 -13.50
N THR A 28 -4.81 -2.15 -13.43
CA THR A 28 -5.87 -2.71 -14.30
C THR A 28 -7.25 -2.68 -13.65
N ASP A 29 -7.32 -2.43 -12.35
CA ASP A 29 -8.54 -2.49 -11.56
C ASP A 29 -9.14 -1.08 -11.37
N ASP A 30 -10.46 -0.98 -11.58
CA ASP A 30 -11.23 0.26 -11.38
C ASP A 30 -11.54 0.50 -9.89
N TYR A 31 -10.51 0.81 -9.10
CA TYR A 31 -10.72 1.19 -7.70
C TYR A 31 -11.38 2.58 -7.61
N SER A 32 -12.49 2.66 -6.90
CA SER A 32 -13.14 3.93 -6.57
C SER A 32 -13.67 3.93 -5.14
N TRP A 33 -13.72 5.12 -4.53
CA TRP A 33 -14.19 5.31 -3.16
C TRP A 33 -14.81 6.69 -2.99
N THR A 34 -15.62 6.83 -1.94
CA THR A 34 -16.07 8.13 -1.45
C THR A 34 -15.25 8.48 -0.22
N ASP A 35 -14.69 9.68 -0.16
CA ASP A 35 -13.92 10.12 0.99
C ASP A 35 -14.82 10.56 2.16
N SER A 36 -14.20 10.96 3.27
CA SER A 36 -14.91 11.44 4.46
C SER A 36 -15.66 12.76 4.26
N ASN A 37 -15.39 13.48 3.18
CA ASN A 37 -16.07 14.72 2.81
C ASN A 37 -17.28 14.46 1.89
N GLY A 38 -17.49 13.20 1.48
CA GLY A 38 -18.55 12.82 0.54
C GLY A 38 -18.15 13.01 -0.93
N GLU A 39 -16.89 13.31 -1.22
CA GLU A 39 -16.40 13.44 -2.59
C GLU A 39 -16.08 12.07 -3.18
N TYR A 40 -16.52 11.83 -4.42
CA TYR A 40 -16.21 10.62 -5.16
C TYR A 40 -14.82 10.73 -5.79
N HIS A 41 -14.03 9.66 -5.68
CA HIS A 41 -12.70 9.57 -6.27
C HIS A 41 -12.54 8.25 -7.01
N SER A 42 -11.84 8.30 -8.16
CA SER A 42 -11.33 7.10 -8.83
C SER A 42 -9.81 7.07 -8.78
N ILE A 43 -9.24 5.86 -8.73
CA ILE A 43 -7.79 5.67 -8.76
C ILE A 43 -7.18 6.25 -10.05
N HIS A 44 -7.88 6.13 -11.17
CA HIS A 44 -7.43 6.65 -12.47
C HIS A 44 -7.40 8.18 -12.51
N GLU A 45 -8.41 8.86 -11.97
CA GLU A 45 -8.41 10.32 -11.89
C GLU A 45 -7.26 10.84 -11.04
N LEU A 46 -7.07 10.25 -9.85
CA LEU A 46 -6.05 10.72 -8.91
C LEU A 46 -4.63 10.39 -9.38
N THR A 47 -4.42 9.24 -10.02
CA THR A 47 -3.12 8.90 -10.63
C THR A 47 -2.82 9.75 -11.87
N ALA A 48 -3.83 10.04 -12.72
CA ALA A 48 -3.68 10.97 -13.84
C ALA A 48 -3.33 12.40 -13.39
N ALA A 49 -3.83 12.81 -12.22
CA ALA A 49 -3.46 14.08 -11.57
C ALA A 49 -2.06 14.05 -10.90
N GLY A 50 -1.32 12.94 -10.99
CA GLY A 50 0.02 12.80 -10.40
C GLY A 50 0.01 12.71 -8.87
N LYS A 51 -1.13 12.41 -8.25
CA LYS A 51 -1.21 12.25 -6.79
C LYS A 51 -0.71 10.86 -6.40
N ALA A 52 0.16 10.82 -5.38
CA ALA A 52 0.54 9.57 -4.75
C ALA A 52 -0.65 9.04 -3.92
N ILE A 53 -1.01 7.77 -4.11
CA ILE A 53 -2.13 7.11 -3.43
C ILE A 53 -1.58 5.93 -2.66
N VAL A 54 -1.95 5.83 -1.38
CA VAL A 54 -1.65 4.68 -0.54
C VAL A 54 -2.97 4.04 -0.12
N MET A 55 -3.19 2.80 -0.54
CA MET A 55 -4.38 2.04 -0.18
C MET A 55 -4.04 1.03 0.91
N PHE A 56 -4.77 1.10 2.02
CA PHE A 56 -4.71 0.08 3.06
C PHE A 56 -5.97 -0.77 2.96
N TRP A 57 -5.79 -2.07 2.76
CA TRP A 57 -6.90 -3.01 2.83
C TRP A 57 -7.17 -3.32 4.30
N GLY A 58 -8.36 -2.94 4.79
CA GLY A 58 -8.79 -3.18 6.17
C GLY A 58 -10.19 -3.77 6.18
N GLY A 59 -10.30 -5.05 6.54
CA GLY A 59 -11.59 -5.71 6.75
C GLY A 59 -12.26 -5.16 8.01
N TYR A 60 -13.57 -4.93 7.93
CA TYR A 60 -14.42 -4.52 9.04
C TYR A 60 -14.20 -5.45 10.25
N GLY A 61 -13.98 -4.85 11.42
CA GLY A 61 -14.16 -5.48 12.73
C GLY A 61 -15.57 -5.22 13.25
#